data_AF-A0A524QUP4-F1
#
_entry.id   AF-A0A524QUP4-F1
#
_cell.length_a   1.000
_cell.length_b   1.000
_cell.length_c   1.000
_cell.angle_alpha   90.00
_cell.angle_beta   90.00
_cell.angle_gamma   90.00
#
_symmetry.space_group_name_H-M   'P 1'
#
loop_
_entity.id
_entity.type
_entity.pdbx_description
1 polymer ?
#
loop_
_entity_poly.entity_id
_entity_poly.type
_entity_poly.pdbx_seq_one_letter_code
_entity_poly.pdbx_strand_id
1 'polypeptide(L)' 'DNDEAAIRDELGDLLFSLVNFARHIQAEPEGCLNGTIRKFTDRFDKMEKALLAEGLTLKQATLERMEYHWQQAKKK' A
#
# COMPACT_ATOMS: atom_id res chain seq x y z
N ASP A 1 -10.28 -17.63 20.49
CA ASP A 1 -8.86 -17.75 20.90
C ASP A 1 -8.04 -18.69 20.01
N ASN A 2 -8.50 -19.91 19.67
CA ASN A 2 -7.72 -20.81 18.81
C ASN A 2 -7.70 -20.41 17.31
N ASP A 3 -8.82 -19.87 16.80
CA ASP A 3 -8.94 -19.52 15.38
C ASP A 3 -8.09 -18.30 14.99
N GLU A 4 -7.96 -17.33 15.88
CA GLU A 4 -7.15 -16.14 15.60
C GLU A 4 -5.67 -16.48 15.52
N ALA A 5 -5.19 -17.38 16.39
CA ALA A 5 -3.82 -17.88 16.34
C ALA A 5 -3.57 -18.64 15.02
N ALA A 6 -4.49 -19.54 14.64
CA ALA A 6 -4.38 -20.28 13.39
C ALA A 6 -4.35 -19.36 12.16
N ILE A 7 -5.19 -18.32 12.11
CA ILE A 7 -5.19 -17.33 11.01
C ILE A 7 -3.84 -16.57 10.93
N ARG A 8 -3.25 -16.23 12.07
CA ARG A 8 -1.94 -15.56 12.11
C ARG A 8 -0.82 -16.45 11.60
N ASP A 9 -0.87 -17.75 11.92
CA ASP A 9 0.11 -18.72 11.43
C ASP A 9 0.00 -18.90 9.89
N GLU A 10 -1.20 -19.06 9.36
CA GLU A 10 -1.46 -19.14 7.90
C GLU A 10 -1.01 -17.86 7.16
N LEU A 11 -1.22 -16.68 7.75
CA LEU A 11 -0.69 -15.43 7.21
C LEU A 11 0.84 -15.43 7.19
N GLY A 12 1.48 -15.98 8.23
CA GLY A 12 2.94 -16.16 8.29
C GLY A 12 3.45 -17.04 7.16
N ASP A 13 2.81 -18.18 6.91
CA ASP A 13 3.18 -19.11 5.83
C ASP A 13 3.00 -18.48 4.45
N LEU A 14 1.95 -17.67 4.24
CA LEU A 14 1.77 -16.91 3.00
C LEU A 14 2.90 -15.89 2.79
N LEU A 15 3.23 -15.11 3.82
CA LEU A 15 4.33 -14.13 3.75
C LEU A 15 5.67 -14.82 3.47
N PHE A 16 5.96 -15.94 4.14
CA PHE A 16 7.17 -16.73 3.92
C PHE A 16 7.22 -17.28 2.49
N SER A 17 6.10 -17.78 1.97
CA SER A 17 5.97 -18.26 0.59
C SER A 17 6.25 -17.15 -0.44
N LEU A 18 5.75 -15.93 -0.21
CA LEU A 18 6.02 -14.77 -1.07
C LEU A 18 7.50 -14.38 -1.06
N VAL A 19 8.14 -14.40 0.12
CA VAL A 19 9.58 -14.13 0.25
C VAL A 19 10.40 -15.18 -0.51
N ASN A 20 10.04 -16.45 -0.42
CA ASN A 20 10.72 -17.51 -1.17
C ASN A 20 10.49 -17.41 -2.67
N PHE A 21 9.28 -17.03 -3.10
CA PHE A 21 9.00 -16.76 -4.50
C PHE A 21 9.87 -15.63 -5.06
N ALA A 22 10.00 -14.51 -4.32
CA ALA A 22 10.89 -13.41 -4.71
C ALA A 22 12.34 -13.88 -4.87
N ARG A 23 12.86 -14.70 -3.94
CA ARG A 23 14.20 -15.30 -4.07
C ARG A 23 14.33 -16.22 -5.28
N HIS A 24 13.29 -17.02 -5.58
CA HIS A 24 13.28 -17.95 -6.71
C HIS A 24 13.42 -17.21 -8.05
N ILE A 25 12.80 -16.02 -8.18
CA ILE A 25 12.93 -15.16 -9.37
C ILE A 25 14.14 -14.22 -9.30
N GLN A 26 15.07 -14.44 -8.37
CA GLN A 26 16.28 -13.62 -8.15
C GLN A 26 15.98 -12.14 -7.81
N ALA A 27 14.79 -11.86 -7.28
CA ALA A 27 14.45 -10.56 -6.74
C ALA A 27 14.82 -10.46 -5.24
N GLU A 28 15.19 -9.26 -4.80
CA GLU A 28 15.47 -8.97 -3.39
C GLU A 28 14.14 -8.54 -2.71
N PRO A 29 13.56 -9.38 -1.82
CA PRO A 29 12.21 -9.16 -1.30
C PRO A 29 12.02 -7.83 -0.57
N GLU A 30 13.01 -7.41 0.23
CA GLU A 30 12.95 -6.17 1.00
C GLU A 30 12.92 -4.95 0.06
N GLY A 31 13.76 -4.95 -0.96
CA GLY A 31 13.82 -3.93 -2.00
C GLY A 31 12.55 -3.86 -2.83
N CYS A 32 11.94 -5.00 -3.19
CA CYS A 32 10.63 -5.05 -3.84
C CYS A 32 9.53 -4.41 -2.99
N LEU A 33 9.52 -4.73 -1.69
CA LEU A 33 8.55 -4.17 -0.75
C LEU A 33 8.78 -2.67 -0.54
N ASN A 34 10.02 -2.25 -0.28
CA ASN A 34 10.42 -0.85 -0.11
C ASN A 34 10.06 0.00 -1.34
N GLY A 35 10.28 -0.52 -2.56
CA GLY A 35 9.86 0.15 -3.79
C GLY A 35 8.34 0.33 -3.88
N THR A 36 7.57 -0.64 -3.39
CA THR A 36 6.10 -0.55 -3.35
C THR A 36 5.61 0.44 -2.28
N ILE A 37 6.21 0.42 -1.09
CA ILE A 37 5.93 1.39 -0.02
C ILE A 37 6.21 2.80 -0.52
N ARG A 38 7.37 3.04 -1.13
CA ARG A 38 7.72 4.36 -1.69
C ARG A 38 6.70 4.83 -2.73
N LYS A 39 6.30 3.97 -3.68
CA LYS A 39 5.25 4.30 -4.65
C LYS A 39 3.92 4.64 -3.96
N PHE A 40 3.57 3.95 -2.89
CA PHE A 40 2.35 4.25 -2.12
C PHE A 40 2.45 5.61 -1.44
N THR A 41 3.54 5.89 -0.72
CA THR A 41 3.79 7.17 -0.05
C THR A 41 3.79 8.33 -1.04
N ASP A 42 4.51 8.21 -2.15
CA ASP A 42 4.56 9.25 -3.19
C ASP A 42 3.16 9.55 -3.76
N ARG A 43 2.32 8.53 -3.94
CA ARG A 43 0.94 8.69 -4.42
C ARG A 43 0.04 9.31 -3.35
N PHE A 44 0.22 8.91 -2.10
CA PHE A 44 -0.55 9.44 -0.98
C PHE A 44 -0.26 10.93 -0.78
N ASP A 45 1.01 11.33 -0.81
CA ASP A 45 1.44 12.73 -0.73
C ASP A 45 0.87 13.58 -1.87
N LYS A 46 0.86 13.04 -3.09
CA LYS A 46 0.24 13.72 -4.25
C LYS A 46 -1.27 13.89 -4.06
N MET A 47 -1.95 12.85 -3.58
CA MET A 47 -3.39 12.88 -3.29
C MET A 47 -3.71 13.91 -2.20
N GLU A 48 -2.98 13.90 -1.10
CA GLU A 48 -3.15 14.84 0.01
C GLU A 48 -2.92 16.29 -0.43
N LYS A 49 -1.85 16.57 -1.18
CA LYS A 49 -1.58 17.91 -1.74
C LYS A 49 -2.69 18.39 -2.67
N ALA A 50 -3.26 17.49 -3.47
CA ALA A 50 -4.35 17.83 -4.37
C ALA A 50 -5.64 18.18 -3.60
N LEU A 51 -5.96 17.44 -2.54
CA LEU A 51 -7.09 17.75 -1.65
C LEU A 51 -6.89 19.09 -0.93
N LEU A 52 -5.68 19.35 -0.42
CA LEU A 52 -5.34 20.61 0.23
C LEU A 52 -5.47 21.80 -0.72
N ALA A 53 -5.13 21.63 -2.01
CA ALA A 53 -5.33 22.66 -3.03
C ALA A 53 -6.83 22.95 -3.30
N GLU A 54 -7.72 21.99 -3.03
CA GLU A 54 -9.17 22.18 -3.04
C GLU A 54 -9.71 22.72 -1.70
N GLY A 55 -8.84 23.02 -0.73
CA GLY A 55 -9.22 23.49 0.60
C GLY A 55 -9.75 22.40 1.53
N LEU A 56 -9.53 21.12 1.18
CA LEU A 56 -9.99 19.96 1.94
C LEU A 56 -8.83 19.27 2.64
N THR A 57 -9.01 18.93 3.91
CA THR A 57 -8.15 17.95 4.60
C THR A 57 -8.59 16.52 4.32
N LEU A 58 -7.73 15.53 4.55
CA LEU A 58 -8.08 14.11 4.43
C LEU A 58 -9.31 13.72 5.25
N LYS A 59 -9.49 14.32 6.44
CA LYS A 59 -10.65 14.05 7.31
C LYS A 59 -11.95 14.64 6.78
N GLN A 60 -11.87 15.68 5.95
CA GLN A 60 -13.04 16.36 5.36
C GLN A 60 -13.40 15.81 3.99
N ALA A 61 -12.44 15.23 3.28
CA ALA A 61 -12.66 14.64 1.96
C ALA A 61 -13.55 13.40 2.06
N THR A 62 -14.44 13.22 1.09
CA THR A 62 -15.17 11.96 0.92
C THR A 62 -14.25 10.89 0.34
N LEU A 63 -14.56 9.60 0.58
CA LEU A 63 -13.81 8.49 -0.01
C LEU A 63 -13.76 8.57 -1.56
N GLU A 64 -14.84 9.03 -2.18
CA GLU A 64 -14.91 9.24 -3.63
C GLU A 64 -13.93 10.31 -4.10
N ARG A 65 -13.77 11.38 -3.31
CA ARG A 65 -12.82 12.46 -3.61
C ARG A 65 -11.38 12.00 -3.43
N MET A 66 -11.10 11.28 -2.35
CA MET A 66 -9.80 10.65 -2.12
C MET A 66 -9.46 9.69 -3.25
N GLU A 67 -10.39 8.81 -3.65
CA GLU A 67 -10.20 7.86 -4.74
C GLU A 67 -9.96 8.57 -6.08
N TYR A 68 -10.70 9.64 -6.38
CA TYR A 68 -10.46 10.43 -7.58
C TYR A 68 -9.00 10.92 -7.64
N HIS A 69 -8.51 11.55 -6.57
CA HIS A 69 -7.13 12.06 -6.52
C HIS A 69 -6.08 10.94 -6.48
N TRP A 70 -6.39 9.82 -5.82
CA TRP A 70 -5.56 8.63 -5.82
C TRP A 70 -5.35 8.07 -7.23
N GLN A 71 -6.41 8.01 -8.04
CA GLN A 71 -6.33 7.59 -9.44
C GLN A 71 -5.53 8.58 -10.30
N GLN A 72 -5.62 9.90 -10.02
CA GLN A 72 -4.73 10.87 -10.69
C GLN A 72 -3.26 10.68 -10.28
N ALA A 73 -3.00 10.39 -8.99
CA ALA A 73 -1.66 10.16 -8.48
C ALA A 73 -1.00 8.89 -9.06
N LYS A 74 -1.79 7.89 -9.45
CA LYS A 74 -1.32 6.67 -10.15
C LYS A 74 -0.92 6.88 -11.61
N LYS A 75 -1.50 7.87 -12.30
CA LYS A 75 -1.31 8.11 -13.75
C LYS A 75 -0.01 8.85 -14.12
N LYS A 76 0.73 9.36 -13.14
CA LYS A 76 2.01 10.08 -13.30
C LYS A 76 3.13 9.35 -12.57
#